data_AF-A0A9D1DT80-F1
#
_entry.id   AF-A0A9D1DT80-F1
#
_cell.length_a   1.000
_cell.length_b   1.000
_cell.length_c   1.000
_cell.angle_alpha   90.00
_cell.angle_beta   90.00
_cell.angle_gamma   90.00
#
_symmetry.space_group_name_H-M   'P 1'
#
loop_
_entity.id
_entity.type
_entity.pdbx_description
1 polymer ?
#
loop_
_entity_poly.entity_id
_entity_poly.type
_entity_poly.pdbx_seq_one_letter_code
_entity_poly.pdbx_strand_id
1 'polypeptide(L)'
;MRERKVLNKKGFMLVETLIVGVFIMGIFSLLYTNFFPLIGEYERYKDYDTVESTYIAHWARMVALKGLPDSSYNTAKNKGYLDITDCSLYTTSDGQQNCAAFKTMNNVSKIYLTPYSTSTFKSFVKDNNSFSRSFREYIAYLPTYSKNTSKTPTSGYYRVIVEYVSDNTYKYGNIELYNGNPEDYISETPKVPSTNVGDVLLENVPESNQYDDGTDTFITGENPNNYIWYSGKLWRAVSVNNEEKTTKLVTQWNISSIGYSTGSTVFADSFIEDWLNDTTIDGFLGNLREPDKFIVMNSKWNATMDATSLGSIIRPRDDGTIVTDAVGLLNMYEYQSSYHGTTYSNGYLNNGLYWWTLTPYSSSNTRRIISTGAASVSSPAINSGGIRPTINLKSNIKIVDGDGTINNPYRLEGDNDTNLNGTLLNTRYSGEYIRFGNDENNLYRIVSHENGAGTKIVSSEPLKNSGTFITSAFGSNKTFSSTNTIGTFLNGDYLTNYVDSNYSEMIEDSTTWYLGIIGSGSSYKLAKYTDVSGTTITSNTANSKVGLLRFGELMAGQFDRDVVKGGTSSTGLTTTYWTLTPYSASRVLYVNNYSCMYDFELSSNMFSVRPSLNLKSNVIITGGTGTKSDPFTLALK
;
A
#
# COMPACT_ATOMS: atom_id res chain seq x y z
N MET A 1 -64.90 -23.34 -62.37
CA MET A 1 -64.12 -24.49 -61.83
C MET A 1 -62.66 -24.34 -62.23
N ARG A 2 -61.77 -24.18 -61.25
CA ARG A 2 -60.34 -24.50 -61.36
C ARG A 2 -59.84 -24.79 -59.95
N GLU A 3 -59.57 -26.07 -59.69
CA GLU A 3 -59.14 -26.60 -58.40
C GLU A 3 -57.82 -25.95 -57.93
N ARG A 4 -57.80 -25.43 -56.71
CA ARG A 4 -56.57 -25.02 -56.04
C ARG A 4 -55.91 -26.28 -55.45
N LYS A 5 -54.81 -26.72 -56.08
CA LYS A 5 -53.94 -27.78 -55.54
C LYS A 5 -53.32 -27.30 -54.22
N VAL A 6 -53.61 -27.99 -53.12
CA VAL A 6 -53.00 -27.73 -51.81
C VAL A 6 -51.54 -28.21 -51.87
N LEU A 7 -50.58 -27.28 -51.83
CA LEU A 7 -49.16 -27.60 -51.73
C LEU A 7 -48.86 -28.19 -50.34
N ASN A 8 -48.39 -29.44 -50.33
CA ASN A 8 -48.07 -30.19 -49.13
C ASN A 8 -46.84 -29.58 -48.41
N LYS A 9 -47.09 -28.82 -47.34
CA LYS A 9 -46.05 -28.14 -46.53
C LYS A 9 -45.13 -29.08 -45.74
N LYS A 10 -45.42 -30.39 -45.69
CA LYS A 10 -44.60 -31.36 -44.92
C LYS A 10 -43.20 -31.57 -45.52
N GLY A 11 -43.05 -31.46 -46.85
CA GLY A 11 -41.74 -31.63 -47.51
C GLY A 11 -40.74 -30.51 -47.19
N PHE A 12 -41.22 -29.27 -47.08
CA PHE A 12 -40.36 -28.12 -46.74
C PHE A 12 -39.85 -28.18 -45.30
N MET A 13 -40.72 -28.53 -44.35
CA MET A 13 -40.35 -28.62 -42.93
C MET A 13 -39.29 -29.71 -42.69
N LEU A 14 -39.35 -30.81 -43.45
CA LEU A 14 -38.40 -31.92 -43.34
C LEU A 14 -37.02 -31.55 -43.89
N VAL A 15 -36.98 -30.83 -45.02
CA VAL A 15 -35.72 -30.33 -45.61
C VAL A 15 -35.07 -29.28 -44.71
N GLU A 16 -35.85 -28.35 -44.16
CA GLU A 16 -35.34 -27.32 -43.25
C GLU A 16 -34.80 -27.93 -41.95
N THR A 17 -35.50 -28.91 -41.38
CA THR A 17 -35.03 -29.66 -40.20
C THR A 17 -33.74 -30.45 -40.50
N LEU A 18 -33.62 -31.02 -41.71
CA LEU A 18 -32.41 -31.73 -42.12
C LEU A 18 -31.21 -30.80 -42.30
N ILE A 19 -31.41 -29.63 -42.93
CA ILE A 19 -30.36 -28.63 -43.11
C ILE A 19 -29.89 -28.10 -41.77
N VAL A 20 -30.82 -27.75 -40.87
CA VAL A 20 -30.49 -27.29 -39.52
C VAL A 20 -29.78 -28.39 -38.73
N GLY A 21 -30.23 -29.64 -38.84
CA GLY A 21 -29.58 -30.79 -38.19
C GLY A 21 -28.14 -31.01 -38.66
N VAL A 22 -27.89 -30.94 -39.97
CA VAL A 22 -26.55 -31.06 -40.55
C VAL A 22 -25.66 -29.89 -40.14
N PHE A 23 -26.21 -28.66 -40.11
CA PHE A 23 -25.48 -27.47 -39.71
C PHE A 23 -25.08 -27.52 -38.23
N ILE A 24 -26.00 -27.94 -37.36
CA ILE A 24 -25.75 -28.15 -35.92
C ILE A 24 -24.70 -29.24 -35.70
N MET A 25 -24.81 -30.38 -36.40
CA MET A 25 -23.79 -31.44 -36.30
C MET A 25 -22.42 -30.99 -36.83
N GLY A 26 -22.39 -30.13 -37.85
CA GLY A 26 -21.16 -29.50 -38.34
C GLY A 26 -20.52 -28.62 -37.28
N ILE A 27 -21.31 -27.76 -36.60
CA ILE A 27 -20.82 -26.92 -35.50
C ILE A 27 -20.33 -27.76 -34.33
N PHE A 28 -21.08 -28.78 -33.91
CA PHE A 28 -20.66 -29.67 -32.82
C PHE A 28 -19.40 -30.47 -33.17
N SER A 29 -19.27 -30.93 -34.41
CA SER A 29 -18.04 -31.60 -34.87
C SER A 29 -16.85 -30.65 -34.83
N LEU A 30 -17.04 -29.39 -35.27
CA LEU A 30 -16.00 -28.38 -35.32
C LEU A 30 -15.60 -27.90 -33.90
N LEU A 31 -16.56 -27.79 -32.99
CA LEU A 31 -16.30 -27.57 -31.56
C LEU A 31 -15.57 -28.76 -30.95
N TYR A 32 -15.99 -29.99 -31.23
CA TYR A 32 -15.35 -31.18 -30.68
C TYR A 32 -13.90 -31.34 -31.19
N THR A 33 -13.64 -31.10 -32.48
CA THR A 33 -12.29 -31.22 -33.03
C THR A 33 -11.33 -30.14 -32.58
N ASN A 34 -11.82 -28.92 -32.25
CA ASN A 34 -10.96 -27.80 -31.89
C ASN A 34 -10.92 -27.51 -30.37
N PHE A 35 -12.05 -27.66 -29.67
CA PHE A 35 -12.19 -27.27 -28.26
C PHE A 35 -11.78 -28.39 -27.31
N PHE A 36 -12.05 -29.65 -27.65
CA PHE A 36 -11.74 -30.79 -26.78
C PHE A 36 -10.22 -31.03 -26.59
N PRO A 37 -9.38 -30.92 -27.63
CA PRO A 37 -7.93 -30.94 -27.45
C PRO A 37 -7.43 -29.79 -26.57
N LEU A 38 -8.07 -28.62 -26.67
CA LEU A 38 -7.73 -27.40 -25.94
C LEU A 38 -8.09 -27.49 -24.44
N ILE A 39 -9.24 -28.08 -24.10
CA ILE A 39 -9.58 -28.42 -22.70
C ILE A 39 -8.55 -29.40 -22.13
N GLY A 40 -8.19 -30.44 -22.90
CA GLY A 40 -7.18 -31.40 -22.46
C GLY A 40 -5.80 -30.76 -22.24
N GLU A 41 -5.39 -29.80 -23.06
CA GLU A 41 -4.18 -29.00 -22.82
C GLU A 41 -4.31 -28.06 -21.63
N TYR A 42 -5.48 -27.42 -21.43
CA TYR A 42 -5.74 -26.54 -20.31
C TYR A 42 -5.75 -27.27 -18.96
N GLU A 43 -6.40 -28.43 -18.87
CA GLU A 43 -6.36 -29.28 -17.67
C GLU A 43 -4.92 -29.74 -17.38
N ARG A 44 -4.13 -30.02 -18.42
CA ARG A 44 -2.70 -30.36 -18.27
C ARG A 44 -1.83 -29.17 -17.85
N TYR A 45 -2.09 -27.95 -18.31
CA TYR A 45 -1.39 -26.73 -17.90
C TYR A 45 -1.78 -26.28 -16.48
N LYS A 46 -2.98 -26.65 -16.03
CA LYS A 46 -3.40 -26.45 -14.64
C LYS A 46 -2.63 -27.37 -13.67
N ASP A 47 -2.30 -28.57 -14.12
CA ASP A 47 -1.62 -29.59 -13.30
C ASP A 47 -0.09 -29.60 -13.47
N TYR A 48 0.43 -29.13 -14.60
CA TYR A 48 1.86 -29.05 -14.95
C TYR A 48 2.24 -27.62 -15.38
N ASP A 49 3.46 -27.18 -15.06
CA ASP A 49 3.98 -25.82 -15.37
C ASP A 49 3.32 -24.68 -14.55
N THR A 50 2.90 -24.97 -13.31
CA THR A 50 2.46 -23.95 -12.34
C THR A 50 3.62 -23.02 -11.94
N VAL A 51 3.29 -21.83 -11.42
CA VAL A 51 4.27 -20.86 -10.89
C VAL A 51 5.16 -21.51 -9.81
N GLU A 52 4.55 -22.27 -8.90
CA GLU A 52 5.26 -23.02 -7.85
C GLU A 52 6.22 -24.07 -8.43
N SER A 53 5.78 -24.86 -9.42
CA SER A 53 6.62 -25.89 -10.03
C SER A 53 7.82 -25.32 -10.79
N THR A 54 7.63 -24.15 -11.42
CA THR A 54 8.68 -23.41 -12.12
C THR A 54 9.71 -22.85 -11.14
N TYR A 55 9.23 -22.30 -10.01
CA TYR A 55 10.08 -21.82 -8.92
C TYR A 55 10.93 -22.94 -8.31
N ILE A 56 10.34 -24.10 -8.02
CA ILE A 56 11.06 -25.22 -7.42
C ILE A 56 12.07 -25.82 -8.41
N ALA A 57 11.69 -25.96 -9.69
CA ALA A 57 12.62 -26.42 -10.73
C ALA A 57 13.80 -25.45 -10.90
N HIS A 58 13.54 -24.15 -10.80
CA HIS A 58 14.57 -23.14 -10.83
C HIS A 58 15.60 -23.32 -9.70
N TRP A 59 15.16 -23.50 -8.46
CA TRP A 59 16.08 -23.73 -7.34
C TRP A 59 16.85 -25.02 -7.46
N ALA A 60 16.21 -26.10 -7.95
CA ALA A 60 16.89 -27.34 -8.25
C ALA A 60 18.04 -27.14 -9.27
N ARG A 61 17.85 -26.28 -10.28
CA ARG A 61 18.91 -25.86 -11.22
C ARG A 61 20.05 -25.14 -10.51
N MET A 62 19.75 -24.20 -9.62
CA MET A 62 20.79 -23.42 -8.92
C MET A 62 21.64 -24.31 -7.99
N VAL A 63 20.99 -25.21 -7.27
CA VAL A 63 21.65 -26.19 -6.41
C VAL A 63 22.54 -27.12 -7.24
N ALA A 64 22.06 -27.61 -8.39
CA ALA A 64 22.85 -28.39 -9.31
C ALA A 64 24.09 -27.63 -9.82
N LEU A 65 23.92 -26.41 -10.34
CA LEU A 65 25.00 -25.59 -10.90
C LEU A 65 26.10 -25.24 -9.89
N LYS A 66 25.74 -24.91 -8.65
CA LYS A 66 26.69 -24.45 -7.63
C LYS A 66 27.39 -25.58 -6.88
N GLY A 67 26.83 -26.80 -6.91
CA GLY A 67 27.29 -27.87 -6.04
C GLY A 67 27.70 -29.17 -6.74
N LEU A 68 27.23 -29.45 -7.96
CA LEU A 68 27.63 -30.68 -8.66
C LEU A 68 29.00 -30.53 -9.34
N PRO A 69 29.86 -31.55 -9.27
CA PRO A 69 31.10 -31.58 -10.04
C PRO A 69 30.85 -31.88 -11.53
N ASP A 70 31.78 -31.52 -12.41
CA ASP A 70 31.73 -31.79 -13.86
C ASP A 70 31.54 -33.27 -14.19
N SER A 71 32.00 -34.18 -13.32
CA SER A 71 31.81 -35.63 -13.44
C SER A 71 30.33 -36.04 -13.44
N SER A 72 29.48 -35.32 -12.72
CA SER A 72 28.03 -35.54 -12.68
C SER A 72 27.38 -35.18 -14.02
N TYR A 73 27.77 -34.05 -14.62
CA TYR A 73 27.30 -33.63 -15.94
C TYR A 73 27.75 -34.59 -17.05
N ASN A 74 29.01 -35.05 -17.00
CA ASN A 74 29.52 -36.06 -17.91
C ASN A 74 28.78 -37.40 -17.77
N THR A 75 28.41 -37.79 -16.55
CA THR A 75 27.61 -39.00 -16.31
C THR A 75 26.22 -38.87 -16.91
N ALA A 76 25.55 -37.73 -16.69
CA ALA A 76 24.23 -37.45 -17.28
C ALA A 76 24.28 -37.42 -18.81
N LYS A 77 25.35 -36.86 -19.39
CA LYS A 77 25.62 -36.88 -20.83
C LYS A 77 25.72 -38.31 -21.38
N ASN A 78 26.51 -39.16 -20.74
CA ASN A 78 26.81 -40.51 -21.24
C ASN A 78 25.64 -41.50 -21.01
N LYS A 79 24.97 -41.42 -19.86
CA LYS A 79 23.84 -42.30 -19.51
C LYS A 79 22.49 -41.80 -20.01
N GLY A 80 22.41 -40.53 -20.41
CA GLY A 80 21.15 -39.88 -20.78
C GLY A 80 20.33 -39.35 -19.60
N TYR A 81 20.78 -39.56 -18.37
CA TYR A 81 20.26 -38.96 -17.14
C TYR A 81 21.20 -39.25 -15.95
N LEU A 82 21.02 -38.53 -14.86
CA LEU A 82 21.60 -38.80 -13.55
C LEU A 82 20.57 -38.44 -12.47
N ASP A 83 20.35 -39.35 -11.51
CA ASP A 83 19.60 -39.04 -10.30
C ASP A 83 20.52 -38.26 -9.35
N ILE A 84 20.20 -37.00 -9.11
CA ILE A 84 20.97 -36.09 -8.25
C ILE A 84 20.25 -35.80 -6.93
N THR A 85 19.31 -36.67 -6.54
CA THR A 85 18.54 -36.51 -5.30
C THR A 85 19.40 -36.67 -4.04
N ASP A 86 20.48 -37.44 -4.12
CA ASP A 86 21.41 -37.62 -3.02
C ASP A 86 22.33 -36.40 -2.89
N CYS A 87 22.17 -35.66 -1.79
CA CYS A 87 22.96 -34.47 -1.53
C CYS A 87 24.45 -34.74 -1.29
N SER A 88 24.86 -36.01 -1.11
CA SER A 88 26.28 -36.38 -1.05
C SER A 88 27.02 -36.21 -2.39
N LEU A 89 26.28 -36.12 -3.50
CA LEU A 89 26.83 -35.89 -4.84
C LEU A 89 27.34 -34.45 -5.04
N TYR A 90 27.04 -33.55 -4.10
CA TYR A 90 27.39 -32.14 -4.17
C TYR A 90 28.70 -31.92 -3.40
N THR A 91 29.76 -31.60 -4.12
CA THR A 91 31.14 -31.72 -3.60
C THR A 91 31.63 -30.52 -2.80
N THR A 92 30.88 -29.41 -2.80
CA THR A 92 31.19 -28.22 -1.98
C THR A 92 30.43 -28.30 -0.66
N SER A 93 31.04 -27.86 0.45
CA SER A 93 30.39 -27.82 1.77
C SER A 93 29.08 -27.04 1.73
N ASP A 94 29.07 -25.90 1.03
CA ASP A 94 27.86 -25.08 0.80
C ASP A 94 26.86 -25.79 -0.11
N GLY A 95 27.32 -26.51 -1.14
CA GLY A 95 26.46 -27.24 -2.08
C GLY A 95 25.68 -28.37 -1.41
N GLN A 96 26.34 -29.14 -0.53
CA GLN A 96 25.70 -30.22 0.22
C GLN A 96 24.64 -29.67 1.20
N GLN A 97 24.96 -28.58 1.92
CA GLN A 97 24.01 -27.92 2.82
C GLN A 97 22.83 -27.30 2.06
N ASN A 98 23.10 -26.61 0.94
CA ASN A 98 22.07 -26.00 0.10
C ASN A 98 21.13 -27.05 -0.50
N CYS A 99 21.66 -28.20 -0.94
CA CYS A 99 20.83 -29.31 -1.40
C CYS A 99 19.92 -29.84 -0.28
N ALA A 100 20.46 -30.07 0.92
CA ALA A 100 19.69 -30.57 2.05
C ALA A 100 18.58 -29.59 2.48
N ALA A 101 18.91 -28.30 2.56
CA ALA A 101 17.96 -27.24 2.89
C ALA A 101 16.87 -27.12 1.82
N PHE A 102 17.26 -27.06 0.54
CA PHE A 102 16.32 -27.00 -0.59
C PHE A 102 15.32 -28.17 -0.56
N LYS A 103 15.82 -29.40 -0.36
CA LYS A 103 14.96 -30.58 -0.31
C LYS A 103 13.97 -30.55 0.85
N THR A 104 14.43 -30.13 2.02
CA THR A 104 13.62 -30.10 3.24
C THR A 104 12.56 -29.01 3.17
N MET A 105 12.93 -27.78 2.75
CA MET A 105 12.00 -26.65 2.69
C MET A 105 10.89 -26.84 1.66
N ASN A 106 11.18 -27.53 0.55
CA ASN A 106 10.26 -27.66 -0.58
C ASN A 106 9.66 -29.07 -0.72
N ASN A 107 9.84 -29.94 0.28
CA ASN A 107 9.40 -31.34 0.25
C ASN A 107 9.81 -32.07 -1.05
N VAL A 108 11.05 -31.88 -1.50
CA VAL A 108 11.54 -32.46 -2.75
C VAL A 108 11.88 -33.93 -2.53
N SER A 109 11.22 -34.77 -3.32
CA SER A 109 11.38 -36.21 -3.30
C SER A 109 12.40 -36.72 -4.31
N LYS A 110 12.47 -36.14 -5.52
CA LYS A 110 13.46 -36.53 -6.55
C LYS A 110 13.96 -35.33 -7.36
N ILE A 111 15.21 -35.41 -7.79
CA ILE A 111 15.83 -34.45 -8.72
C ILE A 111 16.62 -35.24 -9.77
N TYR A 112 16.32 -35.02 -11.04
CA TYR A 112 17.01 -35.63 -12.18
C TYR A 112 17.71 -34.57 -13.01
N LEU A 113 18.97 -34.84 -13.36
CA LEU A 113 19.71 -34.11 -14.38
C LEU A 113 19.67 -34.90 -15.68
N THR A 114 19.24 -34.30 -16.78
CA THR A 114 19.20 -34.93 -18.10
C THR A 114 19.93 -34.09 -19.13
N PRO A 115 20.39 -34.67 -20.25
CA PRO A 115 20.66 -33.91 -21.46
C PRO A 115 19.49 -32.99 -21.84
N TYR A 116 19.78 -31.95 -22.62
CA TYR A 116 18.75 -31.03 -23.10
C TYR A 116 17.59 -31.75 -23.80
N SER A 117 17.90 -32.73 -24.66
CA SER A 117 16.88 -33.65 -25.18
C SER A 117 16.55 -34.72 -24.15
N THR A 118 15.28 -34.80 -23.78
CA THR A 118 14.77 -35.73 -22.76
C THR A 118 14.46 -37.13 -23.32
N SER A 119 14.72 -37.39 -24.61
CA SER A 119 14.30 -38.61 -25.30
C SER A 119 14.79 -39.91 -24.64
N THR A 120 16.04 -39.94 -24.20
CA THR A 120 16.63 -41.09 -23.50
C THR A 120 16.00 -41.30 -22.13
N PHE A 121 15.85 -40.23 -21.36
CA PHE A 121 15.22 -40.29 -20.03
C PHE A 121 13.75 -40.71 -20.10
N LYS A 122 13.01 -40.20 -21.10
CA LYS A 122 11.64 -40.60 -21.39
C LYS A 122 11.50 -42.09 -21.64
N SER A 123 12.39 -42.66 -22.46
CA SER A 123 12.38 -44.10 -22.76
C SER A 123 12.67 -44.92 -21.50
N PHE A 124 13.68 -44.50 -20.72
CA PHE A 124 14.01 -45.14 -19.44
C PHE A 124 12.85 -45.13 -18.44
N VAL A 125 12.16 -44.00 -18.28
CA VAL A 125 11.03 -43.86 -17.34
C VAL A 125 9.80 -44.64 -17.81
N LYS A 126 9.57 -44.67 -19.14
CA LYS A 126 8.45 -45.43 -19.74
C LYS A 126 8.56 -46.93 -19.46
N ASP A 127 9.76 -47.48 -19.56
CA ASP A 127 9.99 -48.93 -19.48
C ASP A 127 10.25 -49.41 -18.04
N ASN A 128 10.26 -48.51 -17.05
CA ASN A 128 10.60 -48.80 -15.66
C ASN A 128 9.38 -48.67 -14.72
N ASN A 129 8.98 -49.81 -14.14
CA ASN A 129 7.84 -49.90 -13.22
C ASN A 129 8.12 -49.32 -11.82
N SER A 130 9.37 -48.96 -11.48
CA SER A 130 9.70 -48.36 -10.18
C SER A 130 9.19 -46.92 -10.02
N PHE A 131 8.87 -46.24 -11.12
CA PHE A 131 8.31 -44.89 -11.08
C PHE A 131 6.82 -44.91 -10.74
N SER A 132 6.32 -43.84 -10.10
CA SER A 132 4.89 -43.67 -9.89
C SER A 132 4.19 -43.49 -11.24
N ARG A 133 2.90 -43.83 -11.29
CA ARG A 133 2.09 -43.63 -12.50
C ARG A 133 2.07 -42.16 -12.93
N SER A 134 1.90 -41.27 -11.97
CA SER A 134 1.84 -39.81 -12.18
C SER A 134 3.18 -39.24 -12.67
N PHE A 135 4.33 -39.76 -12.20
CA PHE A 135 5.64 -39.36 -12.72
C PHE A 135 5.84 -39.82 -14.16
N ARG A 136 5.44 -41.07 -14.50
CA ARG A 136 5.49 -41.55 -15.88
C ARG A 136 4.63 -40.70 -16.83
N GLU A 137 3.44 -40.31 -16.39
CA GLU A 137 2.54 -39.44 -17.15
C GLU A 137 3.16 -38.05 -17.38
N TYR A 138 3.79 -37.45 -16.36
CA TYR A 138 4.50 -36.17 -16.49
C TYR A 138 5.69 -36.26 -17.47
N ILE A 139 6.55 -37.28 -17.32
CA ILE A 139 7.70 -37.44 -18.21
C ILE A 139 7.25 -37.74 -19.65
N ALA A 140 6.16 -38.48 -19.85
CA ALA A 140 5.56 -38.67 -21.16
C ALA A 140 5.06 -37.34 -21.77
N TYR A 141 4.48 -36.46 -20.95
CA TYR A 141 4.00 -35.13 -21.34
C TYR A 141 5.11 -34.18 -21.81
N LEU A 142 6.28 -34.17 -21.16
CA LEU A 142 7.36 -33.23 -21.49
C LEU A 142 7.68 -33.20 -23.00
N PRO A 143 8.03 -32.07 -23.61
CA PRO A 143 8.64 -32.08 -24.94
C PRO A 143 9.93 -32.92 -24.94
N THR A 144 10.27 -33.52 -26.08
CA THR A 144 11.59 -34.17 -26.27
C THR A 144 12.72 -33.16 -26.44
N TYR A 145 12.37 -31.89 -26.68
CA TYR A 145 13.24 -30.77 -27.00
C TYR A 145 14.24 -31.02 -28.15
N SER A 146 13.99 -32.06 -28.95
CA SER A 146 14.89 -32.53 -30.01
C SER A 146 14.97 -31.62 -31.23
N LYS A 147 14.07 -30.62 -31.33
CA LYS A 147 14.07 -29.63 -32.43
C LYS A 147 15.21 -28.60 -32.31
N ASN A 148 15.75 -28.39 -31.11
CA ASN A 148 16.80 -27.40 -30.88
C ASN A 148 18.19 -28.07 -30.94
N THR A 149 18.73 -28.21 -32.14
CA THR A 149 19.97 -28.98 -32.40
C THR A 149 21.25 -28.31 -31.89
N SER A 150 21.20 -27.02 -31.52
CA SER A 150 22.36 -26.31 -30.96
C SER A 150 22.53 -26.53 -29.44
N LYS A 151 21.46 -26.91 -28.74
CA LYS A 151 21.47 -27.18 -27.30
C LYS A 151 21.72 -28.66 -27.03
N THR A 152 22.97 -29.00 -26.72
CA THR A 152 23.43 -30.37 -26.45
C THR A 152 24.30 -30.40 -25.19
N PRO A 153 24.52 -31.57 -24.57
CA PRO A 153 25.48 -31.70 -23.47
C PRO A 153 26.91 -31.30 -23.86
N THR A 154 27.28 -31.40 -25.14
CA THR A 154 28.60 -30.97 -25.64
C THR A 154 28.72 -29.44 -25.69
N SER A 155 27.60 -28.75 -25.90
CA SER A 155 27.50 -27.28 -25.76
C SER A 155 27.07 -26.85 -24.36
N GLY A 156 27.17 -27.72 -23.34
CA GLY A 156 26.87 -27.36 -21.95
C GLY A 156 25.38 -27.36 -21.57
N TYR A 157 24.46 -27.72 -22.45
CA TYR A 157 23.02 -27.66 -22.18
C TYR A 157 22.43 -28.97 -21.64
N TYR A 158 21.70 -28.84 -20.54
CA TYR A 158 21.01 -29.88 -19.79
C TYR A 158 19.60 -29.43 -19.40
N ARG A 159 18.82 -30.32 -18.77
CA ARG A 159 17.61 -29.95 -18.03
C ARG A 159 17.64 -30.56 -16.64
N VAL A 160 17.00 -29.87 -15.70
CA VAL A 160 16.71 -30.40 -14.37
C VAL A 160 15.22 -30.68 -14.29
N ILE A 161 14.86 -31.85 -13.75
CA ILE A 161 13.48 -32.27 -13.51
C ILE A 161 13.34 -32.57 -12.02
N VAL A 162 12.31 -32.03 -11.39
CA VAL A 162 12.08 -32.16 -9.94
C VAL A 162 10.69 -32.73 -9.65
N GLU A 163 10.62 -33.62 -8.65
CA GLU A 163 9.39 -34.16 -8.06
C GLU A 163 9.31 -33.72 -6.60
N TYR A 164 8.23 -33.04 -6.21
CA TYR A 164 8.03 -32.52 -4.86
C TYR A 164 6.60 -32.75 -4.38
N VAL A 165 6.36 -32.62 -3.07
CA VAL A 165 5.03 -32.81 -2.48
C VAL A 165 4.44 -31.46 -2.05
N SER A 166 3.28 -31.12 -2.61
CA SER A 166 2.48 -29.94 -2.26
C SER A 166 1.01 -30.34 -2.11
N ASP A 167 0.34 -29.84 -1.06
CA ASP A 167 -1.02 -30.23 -0.68
C ASP A 167 -1.26 -31.75 -0.61
N ASN A 168 -0.29 -32.50 -0.05
CA ASN A 168 -0.28 -33.98 0.00
C ASN A 168 -0.34 -34.68 -1.37
N THR A 169 -0.01 -33.99 -2.46
CA THR A 169 0.06 -34.52 -3.82
C THR A 169 1.43 -34.33 -4.44
N TYR A 170 1.85 -35.26 -5.29
CA TYR A 170 3.11 -35.12 -6.04
C TYR A 170 2.94 -34.13 -7.20
N LYS A 171 3.82 -33.14 -7.23
CA LYS A 171 3.93 -32.11 -8.27
C LYS A 171 5.30 -32.20 -8.94
N TYR A 172 5.38 -31.67 -10.16
CA TYR A 172 6.56 -31.84 -11.00
C TYR A 172 6.91 -30.54 -11.71
N GLY A 173 8.20 -30.25 -11.79
CA GLY A 173 8.73 -29.10 -12.51
C GLY A 173 9.94 -29.48 -13.34
N ASN A 174 10.23 -28.70 -14.38
CA ASN A 174 11.45 -28.86 -15.16
C ASN A 174 11.98 -27.51 -15.65
N ILE A 175 13.30 -27.39 -15.80
CA ILE A 175 13.92 -26.17 -16.32
C ILE A 175 15.19 -26.47 -17.10
N GLU A 176 15.52 -25.59 -18.05
CA GLU A 176 16.81 -25.61 -18.75
C GLU A 176 17.97 -25.23 -17.82
N LEU A 177 19.08 -25.95 -17.94
CA LEU A 177 20.33 -25.71 -17.23
C LEU A 177 21.48 -25.60 -18.24
N TYR A 178 22.28 -24.54 -18.14
CA TYR A 178 23.51 -24.37 -18.92
C TYR A 178 24.74 -24.45 -18.01
N ASN A 179 25.58 -25.45 -18.23
CA ASN A 179 26.86 -25.66 -17.55
C ASN A 179 28.00 -25.20 -18.48
N GLY A 180 28.24 -23.89 -18.53
CA GLY A 180 29.25 -23.21 -19.36
C GLY A 180 29.70 -21.89 -18.75
N ASN A 181 30.48 -21.08 -19.49
CA ASN A 181 31.02 -19.81 -18.97
C ASN A 181 29.89 -18.83 -18.59
N PRO A 182 29.89 -18.21 -17.39
CA PRO A 182 28.77 -17.40 -16.91
C PRO A 182 28.41 -16.18 -17.76
N GLU A 183 29.33 -15.67 -18.58
CA GLU A 183 29.10 -14.50 -19.45
C GLU A 183 28.20 -14.80 -20.67
N ASP A 184 28.02 -16.07 -21.05
CA ASP A 184 27.16 -16.46 -22.19
C ASP A 184 25.70 -16.73 -21.79
N TYR A 185 25.38 -16.66 -20.49
CA TYR A 185 24.03 -16.88 -19.96
C TYR A 185 23.43 -15.55 -19.56
N ILE A 186 22.38 -15.10 -20.26
CA ILE A 186 21.54 -13.98 -19.81
C ILE A 186 20.95 -14.41 -18.46
N SER A 187 21.56 -13.93 -17.37
CA SER A 187 21.35 -14.40 -16.01
C SER A 187 20.09 -13.79 -15.42
N GLU A 188 18.98 -14.52 -15.51
CA GLU A 188 17.94 -14.41 -14.49
C GLU A 188 18.29 -15.37 -13.36
N THR A 189 18.91 -14.84 -12.32
CA THR A 189 19.03 -15.46 -11.00
C THR A 189 17.82 -15.07 -10.15
N PRO A 190 16.82 -15.94 -9.95
CA PRO A 190 15.86 -15.83 -8.88
C PRO A 190 16.58 -15.79 -7.53
N LYS A 191 16.56 -14.61 -6.93
CA LYS A 191 16.78 -14.40 -5.50
C LYS A 191 15.74 -15.24 -4.73
N VAL A 192 16.10 -15.73 -3.53
CA VAL A 192 15.05 -16.09 -2.56
C VAL A 192 14.27 -14.80 -2.37
N PRO A 193 12.95 -14.74 -2.65
CA PRO A 193 12.18 -13.53 -2.45
C PRO A 193 12.35 -13.17 -0.98
N SER A 194 13.09 -12.10 -0.71
CA SER A 194 13.19 -11.61 0.65
C SER A 194 11.79 -11.15 1.04
N THR A 195 11.39 -11.38 2.28
CA THR A 195 10.15 -10.81 2.78
C THR A 195 10.39 -9.48 3.48
N ASN A 196 11.65 -9.08 3.70
CA ASN A 196 11.95 -7.83 4.36
C ASN A 196 11.50 -6.66 3.47
N VAL A 197 10.90 -5.64 4.07
CA VAL A 197 10.30 -4.51 3.34
C VAL A 197 11.29 -3.89 2.36
N GLY A 198 12.52 -3.61 2.79
CA GLY A 198 13.52 -2.96 1.95
C GLY A 198 13.89 -3.78 0.71
N ASP A 199 14.10 -5.09 0.88
CA ASP A 199 14.46 -5.97 -0.23
C ASP A 199 13.31 -6.14 -1.22
N VAL A 200 12.07 -6.36 -0.73
CA VAL A 200 10.87 -6.49 -1.57
C VAL A 200 10.66 -5.22 -2.40
N LEU A 201 10.85 -4.04 -1.80
CA LEU A 201 10.70 -2.77 -2.51
C LEU A 201 11.72 -2.64 -3.65
N LEU A 202 13.01 -2.92 -3.37
CA LEU A 202 14.06 -2.81 -4.38
C LEU A 202 13.97 -3.92 -5.45
N GLU A 203 13.35 -5.05 -5.15
CA GLU A 203 13.09 -6.13 -6.12
C GLU A 203 11.88 -5.83 -7.02
N ASN A 204 10.82 -5.24 -6.47
CA ASN A 204 9.55 -5.03 -7.19
C ASN A 204 9.45 -3.67 -7.89
N VAL A 205 10.19 -2.66 -7.44
CA VAL A 205 10.28 -1.37 -8.14
C VAL A 205 11.31 -1.51 -9.28
N PRO A 206 10.98 -1.17 -10.53
CA PRO A 206 11.94 -1.25 -11.63
C PRO A 206 13.22 -0.45 -11.34
N GLU A 207 14.39 -0.95 -11.75
CA GLU A 207 15.67 -0.23 -11.57
C GLU A 207 15.66 1.18 -12.18
N SER A 208 14.89 1.41 -13.26
CA SER A 208 14.70 2.75 -13.84
C SER A 208 14.00 3.75 -12.92
N ASN A 209 13.31 3.25 -11.90
CA ASN A 209 12.61 4.00 -10.85
C ASN A 209 13.37 3.90 -9.51
N GLN A 210 14.68 3.68 -9.57
CA GLN A 210 15.56 3.69 -8.41
C GLN A 210 16.71 4.70 -8.63
N TYR A 211 17.19 5.29 -7.55
CA TYR A 211 18.37 6.17 -7.55
C TYR A 211 19.18 5.89 -6.30
N ASP A 212 20.37 5.29 -6.45
CA ASP A 212 21.28 5.02 -5.36
C ASP A 212 22.33 6.13 -5.25
N ASP A 213 22.37 6.81 -4.10
CA ASP A 213 23.36 7.86 -3.81
C ASP A 213 24.61 7.33 -3.09
N GLY A 214 24.71 6.00 -2.93
CA GLY A 214 25.75 5.29 -2.20
C GLY A 214 25.40 5.03 -0.72
N THR A 215 24.55 5.84 -0.11
CA THR A 215 24.07 5.65 1.27
C THR A 215 22.65 5.09 1.30
N ASP A 216 21.76 5.64 0.49
CA ASP A 216 20.37 5.28 0.39
C ASP A 216 19.99 5.00 -1.07
N THR A 217 19.24 3.92 -1.29
CA THR A 217 18.56 3.69 -2.57
C THR A 217 17.17 4.30 -2.51
N PHE A 218 16.96 5.41 -3.23
CA PHE A 218 15.69 6.11 -3.33
C PHE A 218 14.77 5.43 -4.34
N ILE A 219 13.48 5.38 -3.99
CA ILE A 219 12.41 5.07 -4.93
C ILE A 219 12.05 6.34 -5.67
N THR A 220 11.93 6.27 -6.99
CA THR A 220 11.78 7.42 -7.89
C THR A 220 10.66 7.21 -8.93
N GLY A 221 10.51 8.16 -9.86
CA GLY A 221 9.55 8.07 -10.97
C GLY A 221 8.13 8.55 -10.64
N GLU A 222 7.19 8.22 -11.53
CA GLU A 222 5.84 8.81 -11.50
C GLU A 222 4.84 7.98 -10.70
N ASN A 223 4.90 6.66 -10.83
CA ASN A 223 3.93 5.75 -10.22
C ASN A 223 4.56 4.39 -9.82
N PRO A 224 5.53 4.38 -8.89
CA PRO A 224 6.03 3.14 -8.32
C PRO A 224 4.97 2.47 -7.43
N ASN A 225 4.92 1.14 -7.45
CA ASN A 225 4.10 0.32 -6.55
C ASN A 225 4.79 0.20 -5.18
N ASN A 226 4.83 1.31 -4.45
CA ASN A 226 5.55 1.47 -3.18
C ASN A 226 4.62 1.87 -2.02
N TYR A 227 3.34 1.49 -2.08
CA TYR A 227 2.37 1.77 -1.04
C TYR A 227 2.46 0.73 0.08
N ILE A 228 2.48 1.20 1.32
CA ILE A 228 2.49 0.35 2.53
C ILE A 228 1.33 0.78 3.43
N TRP A 229 0.58 -0.17 3.95
CA TRP A 229 -0.42 0.08 4.98
C TRP A 229 0.17 -0.23 6.34
N TYR A 230 0.25 0.78 7.19
CA TYR A 230 0.75 0.64 8.55
C TYR A 230 -0.05 1.52 9.51
N SER A 231 -0.52 0.93 10.62
CA SER A 231 -1.17 1.63 11.72
C SER A 231 -2.36 2.49 11.28
N GLY A 232 -3.22 1.92 10.43
CA GLY A 232 -4.43 2.57 9.91
C GLY A 232 -4.17 3.67 8.87
N LYS A 233 -2.94 3.81 8.37
CA LYS A 233 -2.55 4.88 7.46
C LYS A 233 -1.87 4.29 6.23
N LEU A 234 -2.05 4.98 5.11
CA LEU A 234 -1.38 4.67 3.86
C LEU A 234 -0.08 5.47 3.76
N TRP A 235 1.01 4.77 3.47
CA TRP A 235 2.37 5.30 3.41
C TRP A 235 2.96 5.08 2.01
N ARG A 236 3.98 5.86 1.68
CA ARG A 236 4.85 5.69 0.52
C ARG A 236 6.26 5.43 1.00
N ALA A 237 6.89 4.39 0.48
CA ALA A 237 8.31 4.19 0.69
C ALA A 237 9.11 5.22 -0.11
N VAL A 238 10.12 5.82 0.53
CA VAL A 238 10.94 6.91 -0.01
C VAL A 238 12.33 6.40 -0.37
N SER A 239 12.96 5.67 0.55
CA SER A 239 14.28 5.09 0.35
C SER A 239 14.51 3.88 1.24
N VAL A 240 15.50 3.08 0.88
CA VAL A 240 16.05 1.99 1.68
C VAL A 240 17.50 2.34 1.99
N ASN A 241 17.88 2.34 3.28
CA ASN A 241 19.26 2.57 3.66
C ASN A 241 20.13 1.36 3.28
N ASN A 242 21.24 1.60 2.59
CA ASN A 242 22.06 0.53 2.03
C ASN A 242 22.79 -0.28 3.10
N GLU A 243 23.17 0.33 4.22
CA GLU A 243 23.91 -0.31 5.32
C GLU A 243 22.97 -0.89 6.38
N GLU A 244 22.12 -0.05 6.97
CA GLU A 244 21.20 -0.41 8.05
C GLU A 244 20.01 -1.24 7.58
N LYS A 245 19.72 -1.23 6.27
CA LYS A 245 18.56 -1.89 5.64
C LYS A 245 17.20 -1.41 6.17
N THR A 246 17.17 -0.23 6.81
CA THR A 246 15.94 0.43 7.25
C THR A 246 15.20 1.01 6.04
N THR A 247 13.87 1.15 6.13
CA THR A 247 13.06 1.70 5.03
C THR A 247 12.38 2.98 5.48
N LYS A 248 12.67 4.10 4.81
CA LYS A 248 12.05 5.39 5.08
C LYS A 248 10.68 5.47 4.44
N LEU A 249 9.66 5.77 5.24
CA LEU A 249 8.27 5.94 4.79
C LEU A 249 7.78 7.35 5.08
N VAL A 250 6.93 7.88 4.21
CA VAL A 250 6.17 9.12 4.43
C VAL A 250 4.68 8.84 4.24
N THR A 251 3.81 9.46 5.04
CA THR A 251 2.36 9.30 4.83
C THR A 251 1.95 9.77 3.43
N GLN A 252 1.04 9.07 2.76
CA GLN A 252 0.54 9.47 1.44
C GLN A 252 -0.13 10.85 1.49
N TRP A 253 -0.88 11.10 2.57
CA TRP A 253 -1.67 12.30 2.76
C TRP A 253 -1.16 13.16 3.92
N ASN A 254 -1.62 14.41 3.94
CA ASN A 254 -1.38 15.31 5.06
C ASN A 254 -2.29 14.89 6.22
N ILE A 255 -1.71 14.33 7.27
CA ILE A 255 -2.48 13.76 8.39
C ILE A 255 -3.20 14.85 9.19
N SER A 256 -2.54 15.99 9.33
CA SER A 256 -3.02 17.20 9.99
C SER A 256 -2.39 18.43 9.33
N SER A 257 -2.73 19.62 9.81
CA SER A 257 -2.14 20.88 9.41
C SER A 257 -1.93 21.73 10.66
N ILE A 258 -0.69 22.15 10.92
CA ILE A 258 -0.36 23.06 12.02
C ILE A 258 0.60 24.18 11.59
N GLY A 259 0.78 25.18 12.45
CA GLY A 259 1.85 26.18 12.30
C GLY A 259 3.21 25.52 12.57
N TYR A 260 4.26 25.93 11.86
CA TYR A 260 5.57 25.30 12.00
C TYR A 260 6.23 25.64 13.34
N SER A 261 6.26 26.92 13.70
CA SER A 261 6.83 27.43 14.95
C SER A 261 6.34 28.86 15.23
N THR A 262 6.90 29.52 16.25
CA THR A 262 6.74 30.97 16.51
C THR A 262 7.51 31.87 15.53
N GLY A 263 8.18 31.30 14.52
CA GLY A 263 8.98 32.04 13.53
C GLY A 263 10.38 31.48 13.28
N SER A 264 10.85 30.59 14.16
CA SER A 264 12.09 29.83 13.98
C SER A 264 11.97 28.85 12.80
N THR A 265 13.01 28.75 11.97
CA THR A 265 13.09 27.75 10.90
C THR A 265 13.69 26.43 11.37
N VAL A 266 14.21 26.38 12.59
CA VAL A 266 14.79 25.16 13.21
C VAL A 266 13.68 24.13 13.43
N PHE A 267 13.96 22.87 13.06
CA PHE A 267 13.01 21.76 13.24
C PHE A 267 12.92 21.28 14.69
N ALA A 268 14.05 21.21 15.40
CA ALA A 268 14.07 20.91 16.83
C ALA A 268 13.30 21.98 17.63
N ASP A 269 12.54 21.54 18.63
CA ASP A 269 11.64 22.32 19.46
C ASP A 269 10.52 23.05 18.69
N SER A 270 10.28 22.64 17.43
CA SER A 270 9.18 23.19 16.62
C SER A 270 7.84 22.58 17.03
N PHE A 271 6.74 23.25 16.68
CA PHE A 271 5.41 22.69 16.96
C PHE A 271 5.15 21.41 16.16
N ILE A 272 5.80 21.25 15.00
CA ILE A 272 5.68 20.05 14.17
C ILE A 272 6.46 18.89 14.79
N GLU A 273 7.69 19.12 15.24
CA GLU A 273 8.47 18.08 15.93
C GLU A 273 7.77 17.62 17.21
N ASP A 274 7.26 18.56 18.02
CA ASP A 274 6.43 18.27 19.20
C ASP A 274 5.18 17.44 18.83
N TRP A 275 4.41 17.85 17.81
CA TRP A 275 3.22 17.11 17.38
C TRP A 275 3.54 15.71 16.84
N LEU A 276 4.65 15.56 16.10
CA LEU A 276 5.06 14.29 15.52
C LEU A 276 5.45 13.27 16.58
N ASN A 277 6.14 13.71 17.63
CA ASN A 277 6.68 12.84 18.68
C ASN A 277 5.87 12.86 19.99
N ASP A 278 4.78 13.62 20.07
CA ASP A 278 3.83 13.56 21.18
C ASP A 278 3.19 12.15 21.26
N THR A 279 3.34 11.53 22.44
CA THR A 279 2.89 10.17 22.77
C THR A 279 1.50 10.14 23.40
N THR A 280 0.89 11.30 23.63
CA THR A 280 -0.50 11.42 24.09
C THR A 280 -1.49 11.19 22.95
N ILE A 281 -2.78 11.18 23.27
CA ILE A 281 -3.87 10.99 22.31
C ILE A 281 -3.96 12.12 21.26
N ASP A 282 -3.40 13.30 21.55
CA ASP A 282 -3.43 14.46 20.65
C ASP A 282 -2.24 14.49 19.68
N GLY A 283 -1.20 13.69 19.94
CA GLY A 283 0.02 13.57 19.15
C GLY A 283 -0.01 12.46 18.09
N PHE A 284 0.93 12.50 17.15
CA PHE A 284 1.02 11.50 16.09
C PHE A 284 1.59 10.16 16.58
N LEU A 285 2.74 10.17 17.25
CA LEU A 285 3.44 8.96 17.69
C LEU A 285 2.59 8.12 18.66
N GLY A 286 1.86 8.77 19.58
CA GLY A 286 0.95 8.10 20.52
C GLY A 286 -0.21 7.35 19.84
N ASN A 287 -0.49 7.67 18.58
CA ASN A 287 -1.54 7.06 17.77
C ASN A 287 -0.99 6.10 16.69
N LEU A 288 0.29 5.71 16.80
CA LEU A 288 0.85 4.60 16.04
C LEU A 288 0.68 3.27 16.79
N ARG A 289 0.44 2.21 16.04
CA ARG A 289 0.40 0.84 16.58
C ARG A 289 1.81 0.40 16.94
N GLU A 290 2.03 0.16 18.22
CA GLU A 290 3.24 -0.50 18.75
C GLU A 290 4.55 0.03 18.11
N PRO A 291 4.78 1.36 18.09
CA PRO A 291 5.85 1.97 17.29
C PRO A 291 7.23 1.35 17.60
N ASP A 292 7.50 1.03 18.87
CA ASP A 292 8.75 0.38 19.29
C ASP A 292 9.03 -0.96 18.58
N LYS A 293 8.02 -1.64 18.04
CA LYS A 293 8.19 -2.89 17.28
C LYS A 293 8.54 -2.62 15.82
N PHE A 294 7.94 -1.60 15.22
CA PHE A 294 7.98 -1.37 13.77
C PHE A 294 9.02 -0.34 13.33
N ILE A 295 9.21 0.74 14.11
CA ILE A 295 10.00 1.91 13.69
C ILE A 295 11.28 2.07 14.50
N VAL A 296 12.26 2.74 13.90
CA VAL A 296 13.49 3.15 14.57
C VAL A 296 13.20 4.39 15.41
N MET A 297 13.09 4.21 16.73
CA MET A 297 12.68 5.25 17.68
C MET A 297 13.68 6.39 17.87
N ASN A 298 14.93 6.20 17.43
CA ASN A 298 16.02 7.18 17.48
C ASN A 298 16.53 7.48 16.07
N SER A 299 15.63 7.71 15.12
CA SER A 299 15.98 8.05 13.74
C SER A 299 16.70 9.39 13.67
N LYS A 300 17.67 9.51 12.77
CA LYS A 300 18.42 10.76 12.53
C LYS A 300 17.80 11.54 11.38
N TRP A 301 17.27 12.72 11.68
CA TRP A 301 16.65 13.63 10.71
C TRP A 301 17.60 14.79 10.41
N ASN A 302 18.04 14.90 9.15
CA ASN A 302 18.98 15.94 8.75
C ASN A 302 18.27 17.25 8.38
N ALA A 303 18.29 18.20 9.33
CA ALA A 303 17.68 19.53 9.26
C ALA A 303 18.66 20.62 8.82
N THR A 304 19.76 20.25 8.18
CA THR A 304 20.75 21.22 7.71
C THR A 304 20.11 22.23 6.76
N MET A 305 20.36 23.51 7.01
CA MET A 305 19.91 24.59 6.13
C MET A 305 20.53 24.42 4.74
N ASP A 306 19.68 24.51 3.73
CA ASP A 306 20.11 24.52 2.34
C ASP A 306 19.42 25.68 1.63
N ALA A 307 20.20 26.67 1.18
CA ALA A 307 19.73 27.86 0.48
C ALA A 307 19.87 27.77 -1.05
N THR A 308 20.25 26.61 -1.60
CA THR A 308 20.47 26.43 -3.03
C THR A 308 19.16 26.47 -3.83
N SER A 309 19.26 26.75 -5.13
CA SER A 309 18.13 26.63 -6.03
C SER A 309 17.63 25.17 -6.10
N LEU A 310 16.31 25.01 -6.29
CA LEU A 310 15.72 23.70 -6.55
C LEU A 310 16.42 23.01 -7.74
N GLY A 311 16.66 21.70 -7.64
CA GLY A 311 17.40 20.94 -8.65
C GLY A 311 18.92 20.99 -8.46
N SER A 312 19.43 21.89 -7.60
CA SER A 312 20.85 21.97 -7.23
C SER A 312 21.12 21.51 -5.80
N ILE A 313 20.08 21.09 -5.07
CA ILE A 313 20.17 20.54 -3.73
C ILE A 313 20.89 19.20 -3.79
N ILE A 314 21.89 19.04 -2.93
CA ILE A 314 22.69 17.82 -2.79
C ILE A 314 22.42 17.17 -1.43
N ARG A 315 22.88 15.93 -1.26
CA ARG A 315 22.78 15.20 0.01
C ARG A 315 23.36 16.07 1.13
N PRO A 316 22.60 16.37 2.20
CA PRO A 316 23.11 17.16 3.30
C PRO A 316 24.21 16.36 4.02
N ARG A 317 25.24 17.06 4.52
CA ARG A 317 26.35 16.42 5.21
C ARG A 317 25.89 15.74 6.48
N ASP A 318 26.47 14.58 6.79
CA ASP A 318 26.13 13.79 7.98
C ASP A 318 26.55 14.50 9.29
N ASP A 319 27.48 15.47 9.23
CA ASP A 319 27.92 16.32 10.35
C ASP A 319 27.11 17.63 10.49
N GLY A 320 25.98 17.73 9.77
CA GLY A 320 25.11 18.88 9.78
C GLY A 320 24.21 19.00 11.02
N THR A 321 23.08 19.70 10.87
CA THR A 321 22.09 19.81 11.96
C THR A 321 21.22 18.56 12.00
N ILE A 322 21.50 17.67 12.95
CA ILE A 322 20.78 16.40 13.11
C ILE A 322 19.84 16.48 14.30
N VAL A 323 18.59 16.10 14.07
CA VAL A 323 17.57 15.91 15.13
C VAL A 323 17.32 14.41 15.29
N THR A 324 17.29 13.90 16.52
CA THR A 324 17.13 12.45 16.79
C THR A 324 15.77 12.18 17.41
N ASP A 325 14.86 11.60 16.64
CA ASP A 325 13.46 11.39 17.03
C ASP A 325 12.88 10.16 16.34
N ALA A 326 11.76 9.64 16.84
CA ALA A 326 11.07 8.51 16.24
C ALA A 326 10.39 8.88 14.91
N VAL A 327 9.83 10.09 14.85
CA VAL A 327 9.08 10.60 13.70
C VAL A 327 9.61 11.97 13.29
N GLY A 328 9.82 12.16 11.99
CA GLY A 328 10.27 13.42 11.41
C GLY A 328 9.45 13.83 10.20
N LEU A 329 10.04 14.68 9.37
CA LEU A 329 9.56 15.00 8.02
C LEU A 329 10.58 14.53 6.98
N LEU A 330 10.26 14.67 5.71
CA LEU A 330 11.28 14.61 4.66
C LEU A 330 12.06 15.91 4.60
N ASN A 331 13.36 15.80 4.39
CA ASN A 331 14.18 16.93 3.98
C ASN A 331 14.01 17.18 2.47
N MET A 332 14.47 18.33 2.00
CA MET A 332 14.28 18.74 0.61
C MET A 332 15.07 17.88 -0.38
N TYR A 333 16.23 17.34 0.00
CA TYR A 333 17.03 16.44 -0.83
C TYR A 333 16.29 15.12 -1.07
N GLU A 334 15.69 14.54 -0.03
CA GLU A 334 14.92 13.30 -0.11
C GLU A 334 13.69 13.46 -1.02
N TYR A 335 12.95 14.57 -0.86
CA TYR A 335 11.85 14.88 -1.77
C TYR A 335 12.33 15.08 -3.21
N GLN A 336 13.46 15.78 -3.41
CA GLN A 336 14.04 15.98 -4.74
C GLN A 336 14.45 14.66 -5.41
N SER A 337 15.01 13.74 -4.63
CA SER A 337 15.43 12.42 -5.10
C SER A 337 14.24 11.57 -5.55
N SER A 338 13.07 11.74 -4.93
CA SER A 338 11.84 11.00 -5.27
C SER A 338 11.34 11.20 -6.71
N TYR A 339 11.77 12.28 -7.38
CA TYR A 339 11.41 12.54 -8.78
C TYR A 339 12.62 12.49 -9.73
N HIS A 340 13.72 11.87 -9.31
CA HIS A 340 14.84 11.61 -10.23
C HIS A 340 14.33 10.84 -11.47
N GLY A 341 14.78 11.25 -12.65
CA GLY A 341 14.30 10.71 -13.93
C GLY A 341 12.95 11.25 -14.41
N THR A 342 12.28 12.13 -13.64
CA THR A 342 11.05 12.83 -14.05
C THR A 342 11.03 14.28 -13.53
N THR A 343 9.89 14.97 -13.60
CA THR A 343 9.70 16.32 -13.06
C THR A 343 9.06 16.29 -11.68
N TYR A 344 9.24 17.34 -10.89
CA TYR A 344 8.58 17.49 -9.59
C TYR A 344 7.04 17.38 -9.67
N SER A 345 6.44 17.78 -10.81
CA SER A 345 5.00 17.72 -11.01
C SER A 345 4.52 16.29 -11.27
N ASN A 346 5.37 15.46 -11.87
CA ASN A 346 5.08 14.07 -12.16
C ASN A 346 5.48 13.11 -11.03
N GLY A 347 6.47 13.48 -10.23
CA GLY A 347 6.99 12.70 -9.10
C GLY A 347 5.89 12.11 -8.21
N TYR A 348 6.09 10.86 -7.79
CA TYR A 348 5.05 10.11 -7.07
C TYR A 348 4.70 10.68 -5.68
N LEU A 349 5.61 11.43 -5.06
CA LEU A 349 5.36 12.12 -3.79
C LEU A 349 4.56 13.42 -3.95
N ASN A 350 4.36 13.93 -5.17
CA ASN A 350 3.45 15.05 -5.40
C ASN A 350 2.00 14.60 -5.22
N ASN A 351 1.40 14.98 -4.09
CA ASN A 351 0.03 14.66 -3.69
C ASN A 351 -0.93 15.87 -3.83
N GLY A 352 -0.51 16.96 -4.49
CA GLY A 352 -1.38 18.11 -4.75
C GLY A 352 -1.65 19.04 -3.58
N LEU A 353 -1.00 18.81 -2.44
CA LEU A 353 -1.20 19.57 -1.23
C LEU A 353 0.04 20.39 -0.88
N TYR A 354 -0.17 21.37 -0.01
CA TYR A 354 0.92 22.14 0.57
C TYR A 354 1.35 21.45 1.86
N TRP A 355 2.64 21.19 2.01
CA TRP A 355 3.17 20.54 3.21
C TRP A 355 4.61 20.95 3.51
N TRP A 356 4.96 20.95 4.79
CA TRP A 356 6.27 21.38 5.27
C TRP A 356 7.33 20.29 5.08
N THR A 357 8.54 20.71 4.73
CA THR A 357 9.75 19.89 4.91
C THR A 357 10.46 20.35 6.19
N LEU A 358 11.41 19.57 6.69
CA LEU A 358 12.23 20.01 7.82
C LEU A 358 13.45 20.86 7.43
N THR A 359 13.66 21.15 6.13
CA THR A 359 14.84 21.87 5.65
C THR A 359 14.66 23.40 5.71
N PRO A 360 15.47 24.11 6.51
CA PRO A 360 15.51 25.57 6.46
C PRO A 360 16.07 26.07 5.12
N TYR A 361 15.50 27.14 4.57
CA TYR A 361 16.09 27.88 3.44
C TYR A 361 16.93 29.06 3.92
N SER A 362 16.46 29.74 4.97
CA SER A 362 17.17 30.83 5.65
C SER A 362 16.79 30.86 7.14
N SER A 363 17.21 31.87 7.87
CA SER A 363 16.77 32.11 9.25
C SER A 363 15.29 32.50 9.38
N SER A 364 14.62 32.83 8.28
CA SER A 364 13.23 33.33 8.29
C SER A 364 12.27 32.54 7.41
N ASN A 365 12.77 31.64 6.57
CA ASN A 365 11.95 30.81 5.70
C ASN A 365 12.35 29.33 5.75
N THR A 366 11.35 28.47 5.87
CA THR A 366 11.47 27.01 5.75
C THR A 366 10.97 26.56 4.39
N ARG A 367 11.54 25.48 3.86
CA ARG A 367 11.10 24.89 2.60
C ARG A 367 9.78 24.14 2.79
N ARG A 368 8.91 24.27 1.80
CA ARG A 368 7.64 23.54 1.71
C ARG A 368 7.41 23.09 0.29
N ILE A 369 6.56 22.09 0.13
CA ILE A 369 6.05 21.68 -1.18
C ILE A 369 4.71 22.36 -1.41
N ILE A 370 4.44 22.77 -2.65
CA ILE A 370 3.15 23.35 -3.06
C ILE A 370 2.37 22.38 -3.93
N SER A 371 1.11 22.69 -4.22
CA SER A 371 0.19 21.81 -4.95
C SER A 371 0.63 21.35 -6.34
N THR A 372 1.57 22.03 -6.99
CA THR A 372 2.16 21.59 -8.26
C THR A 372 3.29 20.57 -8.09
N GLY A 373 3.65 20.22 -6.85
CA GLY A 373 4.83 19.46 -6.49
C GLY A 373 6.11 20.29 -6.41
N ALA A 374 6.08 21.58 -6.79
CA ALA A 374 7.26 22.43 -6.75
C ALA A 374 7.68 22.75 -5.30
N ALA A 375 8.97 22.97 -5.10
CA ALA A 375 9.47 23.53 -3.86
C ALA A 375 9.15 25.03 -3.78
N SER A 376 8.82 25.48 -2.59
CA SER A 376 8.59 26.87 -2.23
C SER A 376 9.21 27.14 -0.86
N VAL A 377 9.24 28.40 -0.49
CA VAL A 377 9.73 28.84 0.83
C VAL A 377 8.63 29.67 1.48
N SER A 378 8.54 29.59 2.80
CA SER A 378 7.53 30.33 3.54
C SER A 378 7.99 30.61 4.97
N SER A 379 7.50 31.71 5.53
CA SER A 379 7.67 32.03 6.94
C SER A 379 6.98 30.97 7.83
N PRO A 380 7.69 30.40 8.83
CA PRO A 380 7.14 29.44 9.79
C PRO A 380 6.00 29.96 10.68
N ALA A 381 5.96 31.28 10.94
CA ALA A 381 5.03 31.89 11.90
C ALA A 381 3.63 32.21 11.34
N ILE A 382 3.56 32.47 10.02
CA ILE A 382 2.37 33.07 9.40
C ILE A 382 1.57 32.04 8.64
N ASN A 383 2.26 31.22 7.84
CA ASN A 383 1.59 30.22 7.03
C ASN A 383 1.60 28.90 7.77
N SER A 384 0.47 28.20 7.73
CA SER A 384 0.42 26.79 8.07
C SER A 384 0.56 25.95 6.80
N GLY A 385 0.90 24.69 7.00
CA GLY A 385 1.02 23.71 5.94
C GLY A 385 0.66 22.35 6.49
N GLY A 386 0.28 21.43 5.62
CA GLY A 386 0.02 20.08 6.04
C GLY A 386 1.29 19.39 6.54
N ILE A 387 1.09 18.38 7.37
CA ILE A 387 2.14 17.57 7.97
C ILE A 387 2.08 16.19 7.32
N ARG A 388 3.22 15.75 6.78
CA ARG A 388 3.41 14.38 6.28
C ARG A 388 4.44 13.67 7.16
N PRO A 389 4.00 13.01 8.24
CA PRO A 389 4.88 12.25 9.11
C PRO A 389 5.76 11.29 8.32
N THR A 390 7.02 11.22 8.73
CA THR A 390 8.03 10.35 8.14
C THR A 390 8.63 9.47 9.24
N ILE A 391 8.80 8.18 8.94
CA ILE A 391 9.35 7.17 9.86
C ILE A 391 10.40 6.34 9.14
N ASN A 392 11.29 5.68 9.88
CA ASN A 392 12.11 4.60 9.35
C ASN A 392 11.63 3.27 9.94
N LEU A 393 11.15 2.37 9.09
CA LEU A 393 10.91 0.98 9.50
C LEU A 393 12.25 0.29 9.81
N LYS A 394 12.24 -0.56 10.84
CA LYS A 394 13.38 -1.43 11.13
C LYS A 394 13.62 -2.42 9.99
N SER A 395 14.85 -2.88 9.85
CA SER A 395 15.26 -3.78 8.76
C SER A 395 14.65 -5.18 8.82
N ASN A 396 14.21 -5.62 10.00
CA ASN A 396 13.61 -6.94 10.21
C ASN A 396 12.10 -6.97 9.95
N ILE A 397 11.48 -5.85 9.55
CA ILE A 397 10.05 -5.80 9.26
C ILE A 397 9.76 -6.49 7.94
N LYS A 398 8.76 -7.37 7.94
CA LYS A 398 8.40 -8.21 6.80
C LYS A 398 7.07 -7.82 6.19
N ILE A 399 6.96 -8.02 4.88
CA ILE A 399 5.71 -7.97 4.12
C ILE A 399 5.08 -9.37 4.14
N VAL A 400 3.79 -9.42 4.43
CA VAL A 400 3.00 -10.67 4.50
C VAL A 400 1.87 -10.73 3.47
N ASP A 401 1.52 -9.60 2.87
CA ASP A 401 0.45 -9.49 1.89
C ASP A 401 0.60 -8.18 1.08
N GLY A 402 -0.15 -8.04 0.00
CA GLY A 402 -0.15 -6.87 -0.87
C GLY A 402 0.91 -6.90 -1.96
N ASP A 403 0.68 -6.10 -3.01
CA ASP A 403 1.58 -5.94 -4.16
C ASP A 403 2.18 -4.53 -4.27
N GLY A 404 1.92 -3.70 -3.25
CA GLY A 404 2.43 -2.33 -3.19
C GLY A 404 1.66 -1.34 -4.05
N THR A 405 0.57 -1.74 -4.72
CA THR A 405 -0.33 -0.79 -5.40
C THR A 405 -1.19 -0.02 -4.39
N ILE A 406 -1.79 1.10 -4.80
CA ILE A 406 -2.68 1.89 -3.93
C ILE A 406 -3.91 1.09 -3.45
N ASN A 407 -4.42 0.17 -4.28
CA ASN A 407 -5.58 -0.65 -3.98
C ASN A 407 -5.23 -1.90 -3.17
N ASN A 408 -3.98 -2.34 -3.24
CA ASN A 408 -3.47 -3.51 -2.55
C ASN A 408 -2.07 -3.23 -1.94
N PRO A 409 -1.99 -2.27 -0.99
CA PRO A 409 -0.71 -1.86 -0.41
C PRO A 409 -0.07 -3.01 0.36
N TYR A 410 1.26 -3.01 0.44
CA TYR A 410 1.98 -3.99 1.24
C TYR A 410 1.51 -3.94 2.70
N ARG A 411 1.25 -5.12 3.27
CA ARG A 411 0.86 -5.33 4.67
C ARG A 411 2.03 -5.87 5.45
N LEU A 412 2.24 -5.32 6.65
CA LEU A 412 3.35 -5.69 7.51
C LEU A 412 2.98 -6.85 8.44
N GLU A 413 3.92 -7.76 8.67
CA GLU A 413 3.80 -8.80 9.70
C GLU A 413 3.51 -8.14 11.06
N GLY A 414 2.44 -8.58 11.73
CA GLY A 414 2.01 -7.98 13.00
C GLY A 414 1.13 -6.73 12.90
N ASP A 415 0.91 -6.17 11.69
CA ASP A 415 -0.10 -5.13 11.42
C ASP A 415 -1.14 -5.56 10.35
N ASN A 416 -1.25 -6.87 10.12
CA ASN A 416 -2.23 -7.48 9.22
C ASN A 416 -3.28 -8.28 10.01
N ASP A 417 -4.04 -7.60 10.86
CA ASP A 417 -5.07 -8.27 11.68
C ASP A 417 -6.12 -8.95 10.81
N THR A 418 -6.49 -10.17 11.18
CA THR A 418 -7.56 -10.94 10.55
C THR A 418 -8.61 -11.31 11.61
N ASN A 419 -9.82 -11.68 11.18
CA ASN A 419 -10.90 -12.15 12.05
C ASN A 419 -11.35 -11.13 13.12
N LEU A 420 -11.55 -9.87 12.74
CA LEU A 420 -11.97 -8.79 13.65
C LEU A 420 -13.47 -8.81 14.02
N ASN A 421 -14.25 -9.75 13.48
CA ASN A 421 -15.67 -9.86 13.79
C ASN A 421 -15.91 -10.10 15.29
N GLY A 422 -16.78 -9.29 15.90
CA GLY A 422 -17.11 -9.28 17.32
C GLY A 422 -16.13 -8.50 18.21
N THR A 423 -15.04 -7.96 17.66
CA THR A 423 -14.09 -7.15 18.44
C THR A 423 -14.57 -5.72 18.65
N LEU A 424 -14.14 -5.06 19.73
CA LEU A 424 -14.56 -3.70 20.06
C LEU A 424 -13.86 -2.68 19.16
N LEU A 425 -14.62 -1.71 18.65
CA LEU A 425 -14.11 -0.66 17.77
C LEU A 425 -13.07 0.23 18.48
N ASN A 426 -13.22 0.45 19.79
CA ASN A 426 -12.29 1.27 20.59
C ASN A 426 -10.90 0.68 20.78
N THR A 427 -10.64 -0.52 20.24
CA THR A 427 -9.31 -1.14 20.20
C THR A 427 -8.57 -0.90 18.88
N ARG A 428 -9.22 -0.22 17.93
CA ARG A 428 -8.74 0.03 16.56
C ARG A 428 -7.90 1.30 16.46
N TYR A 429 -7.26 1.53 15.33
CA TYR A 429 -6.23 2.56 15.20
C TYR A 429 -6.70 3.78 14.40
N SER A 430 -6.16 4.96 14.74
CA SER A 430 -6.40 6.20 14.02
C SER A 430 -6.10 6.06 12.52
N GLY A 431 -7.04 6.49 11.68
CA GLY A 431 -6.96 6.45 10.23
C GLY A 431 -7.69 5.29 9.56
N GLU A 432 -8.03 4.22 10.28
CA GLU A 432 -8.82 3.10 9.75
C GLU A 432 -10.22 3.55 9.32
N TYR A 433 -10.75 2.93 8.27
CA TYR A 433 -12.01 3.29 7.63
C TYR A 433 -13.20 2.53 8.19
N ILE A 434 -14.33 3.22 8.30
CA ILE A 434 -15.59 2.72 8.84
C ILE A 434 -16.71 3.03 7.85
N ARG A 435 -17.61 2.06 7.63
CA ARG A 435 -18.91 2.27 6.99
C ARG A 435 -19.87 2.86 8.02
N PHE A 436 -20.26 4.12 7.83
CA PHE A 436 -21.13 4.85 8.72
C PHE A 436 -21.84 5.98 7.96
N GLY A 437 -23.13 6.18 8.19
CA GLY A 437 -23.94 7.11 7.37
C GLY A 437 -24.54 6.43 6.14
N ASN A 438 -25.10 7.22 5.22
CA ASN A 438 -25.90 6.72 4.11
C ASN A 438 -25.44 7.21 2.73
N ASP A 439 -25.95 6.57 1.67
CA ASP A 439 -25.74 6.94 0.28
C ASP A 439 -24.27 7.27 -0.07
N GLU A 440 -23.99 8.48 -0.56
CA GLU A 440 -22.64 8.96 -0.90
C GLU A 440 -21.83 9.45 0.31
N ASN A 441 -22.44 9.56 1.49
CA ASN A 441 -21.85 10.05 2.74
C ASN A 441 -21.64 8.92 3.76
N ASN A 442 -21.25 7.74 3.29
CA ASN A 442 -21.23 6.52 4.11
C ASN A 442 -19.82 6.09 4.60
N LEU A 443 -18.79 6.92 4.42
CA LEU A 443 -17.41 6.57 4.74
C LEU A 443 -16.82 7.52 5.78
N TYR A 444 -16.31 6.93 6.87
CA TYR A 444 -15.73 7.63 8.01
C TYR A 444 -14.35 7.07 8.34
N ARG A 445 -13.58 7.81 9.12
CA ARG A 445 -12.26 7.39 9.62
C ARG A 445 -12.19 7.54 11.13
N ILE A 446 -11.51 6.60 11.78
CA ILE A 446 -11.15 6.71 13.20
C ILE A 446 -10.17 7.88 13.37
N VAL A 447 -10.48 8.76 14.31
CA VAL A 447 -9.63 9.91 14.66
C VAL A 447 -8.77 9.55 15.84
N SER A 448 -9.40 9.15 16.94
CA SER A 448 -8.79 8.86 18.23
C SER A 448 -9.81 8.18 19.16
N HIS A 449 -9.38 7.85 20.39
CA HIS A 449 -10.23 7.38 21.48
C HIS A 449 -10.24 8.41 22.62
N GLU A 450 -10.52 9.67 22.25
CA GLU A 450 -10.63 10.78 23.19
C GLU A 450 -11.93 10.67 24.03
N ASN A 451 -11.91 11.16 25.28
CA ASN A 451 -13.09 11.29 26.16
C ASN A 451 -13.70 9.97 26.69
N GLY A 452 -12.89 8.95 26.92
CA GLY A 452 -13.31 7.72 27.62
C GLY A 452 -13.03 6.48 26.77
N ALA A 453 -13.92 5.49 26.87
CA ALA A 453 -13.80 4.24 26.12
C ALA A 453 -14.51 4.27 24.75
N GLY A 454 -14.99 5.43 24.30
CA GLY A 454 -15.62 5.58 22.98
C GLY A 454 -14.61 5.72 21.85
N THR A 455 -15.10 5.80 20.61
CA THR A 455 -14.26 6.01 19.42
C THR A 455 -14.69 7.26 18.67
N LYS A 456 -13.78 8.22 18.55
CA LYS A 456 -14.00 9.43 17.77
C LYS A 456 -13.82 9.13 16.30
N ILE A 457 -14.80 9.52 15.50
CA ILE A 457 -14.76 9.37 14.04
C ILE A 457 -15.00 10.71 13.35
N VAL A 458 -14.58 10.80 12.09
CA VAL A 458 -14.84 11.93 11.20
C VAL A 458 -15.24 11.41 9.83
N SER A 459 -16.12 12.12 9.11
CA SER A 459 -16.39 11.75 7.72
C SER A 459 -15.10 11.77 6.90
N SER A 460 -14.90 10.81 6.00
CA SER A 460 -13.68 10.72 5.20
C SER A 460 -13.52 11.97 4.32
N GLU A 461 -14.63 12.52 3.87
CA GLU A 461 -14.75 13.70 3.03
C GLU A 461 -15.82 14.65 3.57
N PRO A 462 -15.81 15.94 3.18
CA PRO A 462 -16.93 16.84 3.45
C PRO A 462 -18.22 16.31 2.82
N LEU A 463 -19.35 16.53 3.50
CA LEU A 463 -20.64 15.98 3.09
C LEU A 463 -21.06 16.47 1.70
N LYS A 464 -21.81 15.64 0.99
CA LYS A 464 -22.34 15.92 -0.34
C LYS A 464 -23.84 15.69 -0.42
N ASN A 465 -24.47 16.38 -1.35
CA ASN A 465 -25.81 16.08 -1.82
C ASN A 465 -25.80 16.07 -3.35
N SER A 466 -26.12 14.92 -3.94
CA SER A 466 -26.07 14.67 -5.38
C SER A 466 -24.70 15.04 -5.98
N GLY A 467 -23.61 14.62 -5.32
CA GLY A 467 -22.23 14.85 -5.75
C GLY A 467 -21.68 16.26 -5.50
N THR A 468 -22.50 17.19 -4.99
CA THR A 468 -22.08 18.56 -4.68
C THR A 468 -21.83 18.73 -3.19
N PHE A 469 -20.70 19.33 -2.81
CA PHE A 469 -20.38 19.57 -1.40
C PHE A 469 -21.42 20.48 -0.74
N ILE A 470 -21.90 20.04 0.41
CA ILE A 470 -22.78 20.82 1.28
C ILE A 470 -21.92 21.85 2.00
N THR A 471 -22.33 23.10 1.91
CA THR A 471 -21.69 24.21 2.61
C THR A 471 -22.63 24.81 3.66
N SER A 472 -22.04 25.31 4.74
CA SER A 472 -22.75 26.02 5.80
C SER A 472 -21.92 27.23 6.24
N ALA A 473 -22.60 28.31 6.62
CA ALA A 473 -21.96 29.32 7.45
C ALA A 473 -21.65 28.71 8.83
N PHE A 474 -20.58 29.18 9.48
CA PHE A 474 -20.25 28.72 10.83
C PHE A 474 -21.31 29.17 11.85
N GLY A 475 -21.64 30.46 11.81
CA GLY A 475 -22.59 31.10 12.70
C GLY A 475 -22.33 32.61 12.77
N SER A 476 -23.17 33.34 13.50
CA SER A 476 -22.94 34.75 13.81
C SER A 476 -21.87 34.98 14.88
N ASN A 477 -21.44 33.91 15.57
CA ASN A 477 -20.39 33.91 16.57
C ASN A 477 -19.32 32.87 16.24
N LYS A 478 -18.13 33.06 16.81
CA LYS A 478 -16.98 32.15 16.61
C LYS A 478 -17.06 30.87 17.41
N THR A 479 -17.83 30.89 18.49
CA THR A 479 -17.86 29.81 19.47
C THR A 479 -18.90 28.81 19.02
N PHE A 480 -18.45 27.59 18.75
CA PHE A 480 -19.36 26.52 18.42
C PHE A 480 -20.36 26.24 19.55
N SER A 481 -21.61 25.99 19.21
CA SER A 481 -22.63 25.43 20.10
C SER A 481 -23.62 24.61 19.27
N SER A 482 -24.35 23.70 19.89
CA SER A 482 -25.41 22.92 19.21
C SER A 482 -26.53 23.79 18.62
N THR A 483 -26.62 25.07 19.01
CA THR A 483 -27.66 26.01 18.60
C THR A 483 -27.16 27.12 17.66
N ASN A 484 -25.85 27.18 17.37
CA ASN A 484 -25.36 28.09 16.33
C ASN A 484 -25.67 27.51 14.94
N THR A 485 -25.44 28.26 13.86
CA THR A 485 -25.86 27.86 12.50
C THR A 485 -25.31 26.48 12.11
N ILE A 486 -24.00 26.27 12.20
CA ILE A 486 -23.39 24.97 11.84
C ILE A 486 -23.75 23.87 12.84
N GLY A 487 -23.87 24.19 14.13
CA GLY A 487 -24.24 23.23 15.15
C GLY A 487 -25.68 22.75 15.03
N THR A 488 -26.60 23.62 14.60
CA THR A 488 -28.00 23.27 14.31
C THR A 488 -28.08 22.32 13.12
N PHE A 489 -27.31 22.57 12.06
CA PHE A 489 -27.18 21.64 10.94
C PHE A 489 -26.62 20.29 11.40
N LEU A 490 -25.50 20.28 12.13
CA LEU A 490 -24.83 19.06 12.60
C LEU A 490 -25.67 18.22 13.57
N ASN A 491 -26.43 18.86 14.46
CA ASN A 491 -27.21 18.17 15.50
C ASN A 491 -28.70 18.05 15.14
N GLY A 492 -29.09 18.44 13.92
CA GLY A 492 -30.45 18.32 13.40
C GLY A 492 -30.44 17.65 12.02
N ASP A 493 -30.22 18.45 10.97
CA ASP A 493 -30.29 18.00 9.57
C ASP A 493 -29.33 16.85 9.26
N TYR A 494 -28.08 16.92 9.75
CA TYR A 494 -27.08 15.88 9.54
C TYR A 494 -27.52 14.54 10.15
N LEU A 495 -27.88 14.54 11.44
CA LEU A 495 -28.34 13.33 12.14
C LEU A 495 -29.63 12.75 11.55
N THR A 496 -30.50 13.60 11.01
CA THR A 496 -31.79 13.16 10.46
C THR A 496 -31.66 12.59 9.04
N ASN A 497 -30.83 13.22 8.20
CA ASN A 497 -30.83 12.93 6.77
C ASN A 497 -29.60 12.14 6.29
N TYR A 498 -28.51 12.12 7.05
CA TYR A 498 -27.21 11.56 6.62
C TYR A 498 -26.69 10.43 7.51
N VAL A 499 -27.42 10.11 8.59
CA VAL A 499 -27.11 9.02 9.51
C VAL A 499 -28.28 8.04 9.51
N ASP A 500 -28.04 6.81 9.07
CA ASP A 500 -29.07 5.77 9.12
C ASP A 500 -29.46 5.45 10.58
N SER A 501 -30.72 5.04 10.77
CA SER A 501 -31.27 4.67 12.07
C SER A 501 -30.44 3.60 12.80
N ASN A 502 -29.86 2.65 12.04
CA ASN A 502 -28.97 1.62 12.57
C ASN A 502 -27.72 2.20 13.26
N TYR A 503 -27.24 3.37 12.82
CA TYR A 503 -26.07 4.02 13.38
C TYR A 503 -26.40 5.03 14.49
N SER A 504 -27.61 5.61 14.48
CA SER A 504 -28.00 6.65 15.45
C SER A 504 -27.85 6.20 16.90
N GLU A 505 -28.16 4.93 17.19
CA GLU A 505 -28.03 4.35 18.53
C GLU A 505 -26.58 4.10 18.97
N MET A 506 -25.63 4.08 18.03
CA MET A 506 -24.20 3.91 18.29
C MET A 506 -23.51 5.20 18.73
N ILE A 507 -24.12 6.35 18.49
CA ILE A 507 -23.53 7.67 18.78
C ILE A 507 -23.70 7.98 20.27
N GLU A 508 -22.67 8.53 20.90
CA GLU A 508 -22.74 9.07 22.26
C GLU A 508 -23.81 10.17 22.37
N ASP A 509 -24.56 10.18 23.48
CA ASP A 509 -25.67 11.12 23.65
C ASP A 509 -25.20 12.58 23.83
N SER A 510 -23.96 12.76 24.29
CA SER A 510 -23.30 14.06 24.37
C SER A 510 -21.79 13.86 24.37
N THR A 511 -21.09 14.66 23.56
CA THR A 511 -19.63 14.77 23.55
C THR A 511 -19.23 16.16 24.02
N THR A 512 -18.16 16.23 24.82
CA THR A 512 -17.49 17.50 25.14
C THR A 512 -16.49 17.87 24.04
N TRP A 513 -16.71 19.03 23.44
CA TRP A 513 -15.87 19.62 22.40
C TRP A 513 -15.05 20.77 22.98
N TYR A 514 -13.73 20.69 22.89
CA TYR A 514 -12.82 21.73 23.38
C TYR A 514 -12.67 22.87 22.34
N LEU A 515 -12.83 24.11 22.80
CA LEU A 515 -12.89 25.32 21.97
C LEU A 515 -11.74 26.29 22.32
N GLY A 516 -10.54 25.76 22.50
CA GLY A 516 -9.34 26.57 22.73
C GLY A 516 -9.02 27.47 21.54
N ILE A 517 -8.37 28.61 21.80
CA ILE A 517 -8.13 29.67 20.81
C ILE A 517 -6.69 29.57 20.29
N ILE A 518 -6.51 29.62 18.97
CA ILE A 518 -5.20 29.58 18.32
C ILE A 518 -5.02 30.80 17.42
N GLY A 519 -4.03 31.64 17.76
CA GLY A 519 -3.61 32.76 16.92
C GLY A 519 -2.48 32.38 15.95
N SER A 520 -2.04 33.35 15.14
CA SER A 520 -0.85 33.17 14.29
C SER A 520 0.37 32.79 15.14
N GLY A 521 1.20 31.86 14.64
CA GLY A 521 2.43 31.45 15.31
C GLY A 521 2.24 30.79 16.67
N SER A 522 1.05 30.23 16.95
CA SER A 522 0.72 29.57 18.21
C SER A 522 0.79 28.04 18.10
N SER A 523 1.07 27.37 19.22
CA SER A 523 1.08 25.90 19.30
C SER A 523 -0.33 25.32 19.14
N TYR A 524 -0.41 24.16 18.49
CA TYR A 524 -1.64 23.37 18.33
C TYR A 524 -2.25 22.96 19.68
N LYS A 525 -1.44 22.83 20.74
CA LYS A 525 -1.91 22.45 22.09
C LYS A 525 -2.98 23.41 22.61
N LEU A 526 -2.91 24.70 22.24
CA LEU A 526 -3.89 25.71 22.66
C LEU A 526 -5.30 25.50 22.10
N ALA A 527 -5.50 24.56 21.16
CA ALA A 527 -6.85 24.15 20.72
C ALA A 527 -7.62 23.42 21.83
N LYS A 528 -6.91 22.81 22.79
CA LYS A 528 -7.48 21.99 23.87
C LYS A 528 -7.00 22.39 25.27
N TYR A 529 -5.78 22.86 25.39
CA TYR A 529 -5.13 23.18 26.66
C TYR A 529 -5.05 24.69 26.89
N THR A 530 -4.91 25.09 28.16
CA THR A 530 -4.77 26.51 28.53
C THR A 530 -3.41 27.08 28.18
N ASP A 531 -2.40 26.22 28.04
CA ASP A 531 -1.03 26.57 27.68
C ASP A 531 -0.34 25.40 26.94
N VAL A 532 0.93 25.59 26.59
CA VAL A 532 1.72 24.63 25.81
C VAL A 532 2.24 23.43 26.61
N SER A 533 2.03 23.39 27.94
CA SER A 533 2.41 22.22 28.76
C SER A 533 1.54 21.00 28.46
N GLY A 534 0.34 21.19 27.89
CA GLY A 534 -0.58 20.10 27.59
C GLY A 534 -1.21 19.45 28.84
N THR A 535 -1.14 20.10 30.01
CA THR A 535 -1.60 19.49 31.28
C THR A 535 -3.01 19.91 31.67
N THR A 536 -3.33 21.20 31.56
CA THR A 536 -4.62 21.76 31.99
C THR A 536 -5.51 22.02 30.79
N ILE A 537 -6.66 21.34 30.76
CA ILE A 537 -7.64 21.45 29.68
C ILE A 537 -8.41 22.77 29.80
N THR A 538 -8.76 23.36 28.66
CA THR A 538 -9.58 24.57 28.60
C THR A 538 -10.96 24.36 29.20
N SER A 539 -11.46 25.35 29.94
CA SER A 539 -12.87 25.38 30.37
C SER A 539 -13.82 25.79 29.25
N ASN A 540 -13.31 26.35 28.14
CA ASN A 540 -14.12 26.74 26.99
C ASN A 540 -14.51 25.49 26.19
N THR A 541 -15.73 25.02 26.42
CA THR A 541 -16.25 23.78 25.83
C THR A 541 -17.67 23.95 25.33
N ALA A 542 -18.08 23.05 24.44
CA ALA A 542 -19.48 22.86 24.06
C ALA A 542 -19.85 21.39 24.18
N ASN A 543 -21.09 21.12 24.58
CA ASN A 543 -21.63 19.76 24.64
C ASN A 543 -22.64 19.56 23.50
N SER A 544 -22.40 18.58 22.65
CA SER A 544 -23.29 18.21 21.55
C SER A 544 -22.99 16.78 21.07
N LYS A 545 -23.94 16.14 20.36
CA LYS A 545 -23.73 14.81 19.77
C LYS A 545 -22.69 14.85 18.64
N VAL A 546 -22.81 15.88 17.80
CA VAL A 546 -21.98 16.06 16.61
C VAL A 546 -21.28 17.42 16.68
N GLY A 547 -20.01 17.43 16.29
CA GLY A 547 -19.15 18.60 16.19
C GLY A 547 -18.28 18.53 14.93
N LEU A 548 -17.13 19.19 14.98
CA LEU A 548 -16.09 19.14 13.94
C LEU A 548 -14.75 18.83 14.60
N LEU A 549 -13.74 18.50 13.82
CA LEU A 549 -12.38 18.35 14.36
C LEU A 549 -11.79 19.70 14.74
N ARG A 550 -10.90 19.67 15.74
CA ARG A 550 -10.09 20.81 16.12
C ARG A 550 -8.90 20.94 15.17
N PHE A 551 -8.35 22.14 15.11
CA PHE A 551 -7.05 22.36 14.49
C PHE A 551 -5.97 21.50 15.15
N GLY A 552 -5.08 20.93 14.34
CA GLY A 552 -3.99 20.06 14.79
C GLY A 552 -4.41 18.64 15.13
N GLU A 553 -5.71 18.34 15.22
CA GLU A 553 -6.18 16.99 15.50
C GLU A 553 -5.85 16.01 14.36
N LEU A 554 -5.66 14.73 14.69
CA LEU A 554 -5.48 13.69 13.67
C LEU A 554 -6.67 13.67 12.70
N MET A 555 -6.40 13.38 11.43
CA MET A 555 -7.40 13.38 10.35
C MET A 555 -8.01 14.75 10.03
N ALA A 556 -7.56 15.84 10.67
CA ALA A 556 -7.97 17.20 10.33
C ALA A 556 -7.23 17.77 9.10
N GLY A 557 -6.38 16.99 8.42
CA GLY A 557 -5.78 17.35 7.14
C GLY A 557 -6.65 17.00 5.92
N GLN A 558 -6.10 17.22 4.73
CA GLN A 558 -6.75 16.87 3.45
C GLN A 558 -6.28 15.51 2.92
N PHE A 559 -7.21 14.76 2.34
CA PHE A 559 -7.01 13.40 1.82
C PHE A 559 -7.59 13.28 0.41
N ASP A 560 -7.15 12.26 -0.33
CA ASP A 560 -7.74 11.87 -1.61
C ASP A 560 -7.82 13.01 -2.64
N ARG A 561 -6.70 13.74 -2.76
CA ARG A 561 -6.46 14.75 -3.78
C ARG A 561 -5.50 14.21 -4.84
N ASP A 562 -5.95 14.15 -6.08
CA ASP A 562 -5.13 13.66 -7.18
C ASP A 562 -4.77 14.82 -8.11
N VAL A 563 -3.48 15.12 -8.22
CA VAL A 563 -3.02 16.08 -9.24
C VAL A 563 -3.10 15.43 -10.60
N VAL A 564 -3.64 16.14 -11.59
CA VAL A 564 -3.47 15.74 -12.98
C VAL A 564 -2.00 15.91 -13.32
N LYS A 565 -1.27 14.79 -13.42
CA LYS A 565 0.18 14.77 -13.69
C LYS A 565 0.49 15.57 -14.95
N GLY A 566 1.48 16.46 -14.88
CA GLY A 566 1.83 17.40 -15.96
C GLY A 566 0.87 18.60 -16.14
N GLY A 567 -0.21 18.70 -15.35
CA GLY A 567 -1.19 19.78 -15.40
C GLY A 567 -1.13 20.75 -14.22
N THR A 568 -1.97 21.78 -14.27
CA THR A 568 -2.20 22.74 -13.17
C THR A 568 -3.51 22.47 -12.42
N SER A 569 -4.24 21.43 -12.81
CA SER A 569 -5.52 21.03 -12.22
C SER A 569 -5.36 19.83 -11.30
N SER A 570 -6.28 19.70 -10.35
CA SER A 570 -6.42 18.51 -9.52
C SER A 570 -7.81 17.94 -9.67
N THR A 571 -7.90 16.61 -9.71
CA THR A 571 -9.11 15.83 -9.48
C THR A 571 -9.16 15.39 -8.02
N GLY A 572 -10.31 14.97 -7.53
CA GLY A 572 -10.44 14.47 -6.15
C GLY A 572 -11.20 15.40 -5.20
N LEU A 573 -11.21 15.03 -3.92
CA LEU A 573 -12.35 15.24 -3.02
C LEU A 573 -12.08 16.31 -1.95
N THR A 574 -11.14 17.22 -2.23
CA THR A 574 -10.78 18.28 -1.28
C THR A 574 -11.55 19.57 -1.56
N THR A 575 -12.14 20.11 -0.50
CA THR A 575 -12.76 21.44 -0.49
C THR A 575 -12.42 22.11 0.84
N THR A 576 -12.61 23.43 0.90
CA THR A 576 -12.44 24.18 2.13
C THR A 576 -13.53 23.78 3.14
N TYR A 577 -13.16 23.48 4.39
CA TYR A 577 -14.09 23.12 5.45
C TYR A 577 -13.74 23.78 6.80
N TRP A 578 -14.77 23.96 7.63
CA TRP A 578 -14.65 24.54 8.97
C TRP A 578 -14.01 23.60 9.98
N THR A 579 -13.26 24.16 10.94
CA THR A 579 -12.84 23.48 12.17
C THR A 579 -13.59 24.06 13.38
N LEU A 580 -13.48 23.43 14.56
CA LEU A 580 -14.03 24.01 15.80
C LEU A 580 -13.19 25.13 16.42
N THR A 581 -11.97 25.36 15.93
CA THR A 581 -10.99 26.18 16.65
C THR A 581 -11.16 27.66 16.33
N PRO A 582 -11.47 28.52 17.32
CA PRO A 582 -11.52 29.96 17.11
C PRO A 582 -10.13 30.57 16.97
N TYR A 583 -10.02 31.65 16.20
CA TYR A 583 -8.76 32.38 15.98
C TYR A 583 -8.71 33.71 16.76
N SER A 584 -9.75 34.53 16.64
CA SER A 584 -9.88 35.83 17.34
C SER A 584 -11.29 35.98 17.91
N ALA A 585 -11.77 37.17 18.29
CA ALA A 585 -13.16 37.39 18.73
C ALA A 585 -14.21 37.22 17.61
N SER A 586 -13.81 37.34 16.35
CA SER A 586 -14.70 37.33 15.18
C SER A 586 -14.27 36.34 14.09
N ARG A 587 -13.27 35.50 14.36
CA ARG A 587 -12.66 34.62 13.35
C ARG A 587 -12.56 33.17 13.81
N VAL A 588 -12.81 32.25 12.88
CA VAL A 588 -12.70 30.80 13.08
C VAL A 588 -11.72 30.22 12.06
N LEU A 589 -10.98 29.20 12.49
CA LEU A 589 -10.04 28.49 11.65
C LEU A 589 -10.74 27.53 10.70
N TYR A 590 -10.22 27.45 9.48
CA TYR A 590 -10.65 26.51 8.46
C TYR A 590 -9.44 25.87 7.79
N VAL A 591 -9.64 24.68 7.22
CA VAL A 591 -8.64 24.01 6.39
C VAL A 591 -9.07 24.18 4.94
N ASN A 592 -8.23 24.84 4.14
CA ASN A 592 -8.52 25.03 2.72
C ASN A 592 -8.29 23.73 1.94
N ASN A 593 -8.74 23.70 0.68
CA ASN A 593 -8.59 22.55 -0.21
C ASN A 593 -7.11 22.13 -0.46
N TYR A 594 -6.14 22.99 -0.17
CA TYR A 594 -4.70 22.73 -0.30
C TYR A 594 -4.03 22.23 0.98
N SER A 595 -4.79 21.98 2.05
CA SER A 595 -4.30 21.59 3.37
C SER A 595 -3.55 22.71 4.13
N CYS A 596 -3.74 23.96 3.74
CA CYS A 596 -3.33 25.11 4.55
C CYS A 596 -4.48 25.52 5.47
N MET A 597 -4.14 25.88 6.70
CA MET A 597 -5.04 26.59 7.61
C MET A 597 -4.97 28.10 7.36
N TYR A 598 -6.16 28.70 7.32
CA TYR A 598 -6.36 30.13 7.39
C TYR A 598 -7.48 30.42 8.40
N ASP A 599 -7.59 31.69 8.75
CA ASP A 599 -8.67 32.23 9.54
C ASP A 599 -9.59 33.09 8.67
N PHE A 600 -10.85 33.20 9.07
CA PHE A 600 -11.81 34.01 8.33
C PHE A 600 -12.68 34.85 9.24
N GLU A 601 -12.95 36.10 8.86
CA GLU A 601 -13.95 36.97 9.53
C GLU A 601 -15.35 36.43 9.30
N LEU A 602 -16.12 36.26 10.38
CA LEU A 602 -17.51 35.84 10.35
C LEU A 602 -18.39 36.89 9.63
N SER A 603 -18.34 36.84 8.31
CA SER A 603 -19.29 37.37 7.34
C SER A 603 -19.89 36.16 6.60
N SER A 604 -21.00 36.32 5.88
CA SER A 604 -21.92 35.27 5.37
C SER A 604 -21.34 34.12 4.49
N ASN A 605 -20.04 33.88 4.50
CA ASN A 605 -19.36 32.84 3.75
C ASN A 605 -19.70 31.44 4.25
N MET A 606 -19.78 30.52 3.29
CA MET A 606 -20.15 29.14 3.50
C MET A 606 -18.97 28.25 3.09
N PHE A 607 -18.52 27.40 4.02
CA PHE A 607 -17.54 26.36 3.74
C PHE A 607 -18.15 25.00 3.99
N SER A 608 -17.49 23.97 3.49
CA SER A 608 -18.00 22.62 3.54
C SER A 608 -17.98 22.09 4.97
N VAL A 609 -18.82 21.09 5.24
CA VAL A 609 -18.99 20.53 6.58
C VAL A 609 -18.43 19.12 6.64
N ARG A 610 -17.56 18.86 7.61
CA ARG A 610 -16.93 17.55 7.84
C ARG A 610 -17.24 17.06 9.26
N PRO A 611 -18.40 16.41 9.47
CA PRO A 611 -18.89 16.06 10.80
C PRO A 611 -17.95 15.10 11.53
N SER A 612 -17.81 15.34 12.83
CA SER A 612 -17.15 14.43 13.78
C SER A 612 -18.06 14.11 14.96
N LEU A 613 -17.95 12.90 15.50
CA LEU A 613 -18.76 12.38 16.59
C LEU A 613 -18.02 11.26 17.33
N ASN A 614 -18.47 10.94 18.54
CA ASN A 614 -17.99 9.77 19.27
C ASN A 614 -19.00 8.64 19.23
N LEU A 615 -18.50 7.43 18.97
CA LEU A 615 -19.26 6.19 19.08
C LEU A 615 -19.09 5.57 20.46
N LYS A 616 -20.13 4.89 20.92
CA LYS A 616 -20.18 4.23 22.22
C LYS A 616 -19.15 3.12 22.34
N SER A 617 -18.69 2.90 23.57
CA SER A 617 -17.67 1.88 23.89
C SER A 617 -18.09 0.43 23.63
N ASN A 618 -19.39 0.16 23.48
CA ASN A 618 -19.94 -1.17 23.18
C ASN A 618 -20.17 -1.42 21.68
N VAL A 619 -19.68 -0.53 20.80
CA VAL A 619 -19.70 -0.76 19.36
C VAL A 619 -18.65 -1.81 18.99
N ILE A 620 -19.09 -2.80 18.20
CA ILE A 620 -18.28 -3.91 17.71
C ILE A 620 -18.15 -3.88 16.19
N ILE A 621 -17.08 -4.49 15.68
CA ILE A 621 -16.85 -4.72 14.26
C ILE A 621 -17.59 -6.00 13.85
N THR A 622 -18.34 -5.96 12.75
CA THR A 622 -19.05 -7.12 12.20
C THR A 622 -18.43 -7.66 10.91
N GLY A 623 -17.46 -6.94 10.34
CA GLY A 623 -16.79 -7.29 9.08
C GLY A 623 -15.93 -6.16 8.56
N GLY A 624 -15.21 -6.42 7.47
CA GLY A 624 -14.24 -5.51 6.86
C GLY A 624 -12.86 -5.58 7.50
N THR A 625 -11.87 -5.03 6.81
CA THR A 625 -10.45 -4.99 7.23
C THR A 625 -9.99 -3.59 7.64
N GLY A 626 -10.87 -2.59 7.55
CA GLY A 626 -10.58 -1.21 7.96
C GLY A 626 -9.78 -0.42 6.92
N THR A 627 -9.64 -0.96 5.72
CA THR A 627 -9.06 -0.28 4.57
C THR A 627 -10.13 0.52 3.82
N LYS A 628 -9.73 1.44 2.93
CA LYS A 628 -10.69 2.23 2.16
C LYS A 628 -11.60 1.37 1.26
N SER A 629 -11.04 0.33 0.65
CA SER A 629 -11.77 -0.60 -0.22
C SER A 629 -12.66 -1.58 0.56
N ASP A 630 -12.30 -1.86 1.82
CA ASP A 630 -13.00 -2.79 2.69
C ASP A 630 -13.11 -2.22 4.13
N PRO A 631 -13.94 -1.17 4.32
CA PRO A 631 -14.08 -0.48 5.60
C PRO A 631 -14.81 -1.33 6.64
N PHE A 632 -14.57 -1.07 7.92
CA PHE A 632 -15.27 -1.78 8.99
C PHE A 632 -16.78 -1.56 8.93
N THR A 633 -17.54 -2.65 9.08
CA THR A 633 -18.98 -2.61 9.35
C THR A 633 -19.21 -2.78 10.84
N LEU A 634 -20.27 -2.17 11.38
CA LEU A 634 -20.46 -2.01 12.82
C LEU A 634 -21.81 -2.55 13.30
N ALA A 635 -21.85 -2.96 14.57
CA ALA A 635 -23.07 -3.25 15.33
C ALA A 635 -22.89 -2.85 16.80
N LEU A 636 -24.00 -2.81 17.55
CA LEU A 636 -23.95 -2.80 19.01
C LEU A 636 -23.79 -4.23 19.54
N LYS A 637 -22.97 -4.38 20.59
CA LYS A 637 -22.75 -5.66 21.28
C LYS A 637 -23.98 -6.16 22.01
#